data_AF-C7R7W4-F1
#
_entry.id   AF-C7R7W4-F1
#
_cell.length_a   1.000
_cell.length_b   1.000
_cell.length_c   1.000
_cell.angle_alpha   90.00
_cell.angle_beta   90.00
_cell.angle_gamma   90.00
#
_symmetry.space_group_name_H-M   'P 1'
#
loop_
_entity.id
_entity.type
_entity.pdbx_description
1 polymer ?
#
loop_
_entity_poly.entity_id
_entity_poly.type
_entity_poly.pdbx_seq_one_letter_code
_entity_poly.pdbx_strand_id
1 'polypeptide(L)'
;MALQPTKSKNPFGKEQRVLFLPESWKRLISVTRHKAINSGYTLVEAEFGAGKSTFGLILEKRLLLDESVDCQRVQVHPLSTYDQIYNQLPKDRKRPVVVVVDDAHEASTSLLVHLTEPKENVFWLLLGEAGTSERVSDFYNNHVMLPLFTKQDCYEFLLKQLHGRPKMMQLSQMQSDTIWYASKGLPKYIIEQAEKSIQRLVSGYESNESFEKADKGWWTTAILAVAVLAFVIALFVTDSEESKPTNLQNQNLQVIEETPDETSELEKDANQTISDSNKSEQLQLESEAADPIAKIALSEPEPVPTELVVVAKPEFEQWFESQSRDHYSVQLYSNTKQLAADEFQHSLDLADSYVYKATVNDEVRYRVLWGSYATRAEAEQAISSLPKRILNQQPWIRPFSAIANEISQ
;
A
#
# COMPACT_ATOMS: atom_id res chain seq x y z
N MET A 1 -26.39 -16.47 -34.91
CA MET A 1 -24.95 -16.27 -34.69
C MET A 1 -24.78 -15.78 -33.26
N ALA A 2 -24.57 -16.71 -32.34
CA ALA A 2 -24.46 -16.40 -30.92
C ALA A 2 -23.14 -15.64 -30.70
N LEU A 3 -23.23 -14.39 -30.24
CA LEU A 3 -22.10 -13.67 -29.67
C LEU A 3 -21.68 -14.45 -28.44
N GLN A 4 -20.60 -15.23 -28.57
CA GLN A 4 -19.92 -15.76 -27.39
C GLN A 4 -19.45 -14.55 -26.57
N PRO A 5 -19.73 -14.47 -25.26
CA PRO A 5 -19.12 -13.47 -24.42
C PRO A 5 -17.62 -13.77 -24.46
N THR A 6 -16.87 -12.93 -25.15
CA THR A 6 -15.43 -12.94 -25.04
C THR A 6 -15.13 -12.80 -23.55
N LYS A 7 -14.48 -13.81 -22.96
CA LYS A 7 -13.95 -13.75 -21.59
C LYS A 7 -13.37 -12.35 -21.39
N SER A 8 -14.07 -11.51 -20.64
CA SER A 8 -13.69 -10.12 -20.42
C SER A 8 -12.32 -10.15 -19.75
N LYS A 9 -11.25 -9.95 -20.53
CA LYS A 9 -9.89 -9.94 -19.99
C LYS A 9 -9.82 -8.79 -18.98
N ASN A 10 -9.40 -9.11 -17.76
CA ASN A 10 -9.25 -8.15 -16.67
C ASN A 10 -8.48 -6.92 -17.17
N PRO A 11 -9.11 -5.73 -17.22
CA PRO A 11 -8.48 -4.54 -17.76
C PRO A 11 -7.24 -4.13 -16.94
N PHE A 12 -7.13 -4.56 -15.69
CA PHE A 12 -6.01 -4.26 -14.79
C PHE A 12 -4.95 -5.37 -14.72
N GLY A 13 -5.13 -6.45 -15.48
CA GLY A 13 -4.15 -7.53 -15.61
C GLY A 13 -2.81 -7.00 -16.14
N LYS A 14 -1.69 -7.58 -15.69
CA LYS A 14 -0.33 -7.07 -15.96
C LYS A 14 -0.07 -6.70 -17.43
N GLU A 15 -0.55 -7.52 -18.37
CA GLU A 15 -0.37 -7.32 -19.82
C GLU A 15 -1.24 -6.21 -20.42
N GLN A 16 -2.31 -5.79 -19.72
CA GLN A 16 -3.26 -4.79 -20.20
C GLN A 16 -3.07 -3.42 -19.54
N ARG A 17 -2.13 -3.31 -18.60
CA ARG A 17 -1.87 -2.05 -17.89
C ARG A 17 -1.31 -1.00 -18.83
N VAL A 18 -1.97 0.16 -18.85
CA VAL A 18 -1.51 1.33 -19.57
C VAL A 18 -0.32 1.91 -18.83
N LEU A 19 0.73 2.24 -19.60
CA LEU A 19 1.86 2.99 -19.08
C LEU A 19 1.46 4.47 -18.96
N PHE A 20 0.99 4.86 -17.78
CA PHE A 20 0.55 6.22 -17.49
C PHE A 20 1.68 7.03 -16.85
N LEU A 21 1.88 8.26 -17.34
CA LEU A 21 2.84 9.21 -16.78
C LEU A 21 2.10 10.39 -16.11
N PRO A 22 2.00 10.39 -14.76
CA PRO A 22 1.44 11.48 -13.97
C PRO A 22 2.18 12.80 -14.18
N GLU A 23 1.50 13.92 -13.93
CA GLU A 23 2.13 15.25 -14.03
C GLU A 23 3.23 15.43 -12.97
N SER A 24 2.99 14.90 -11.77
CA SER A 24 3.97 14.89 -10.67
C SER A 24 5.27 14.18 -11.04
N TRP A 25 5.18 13.09 -11.81
CA TRP A 25 6.33 12.33 -12.29
C TRP A 25 7.07 13.04 -13.42
N LYS A 26 6.38 13.78 -14.30
CA LYS A 26 7.05 14.60 -15.33
C LYS A 26 7.97 15.64 -14.71
N ARG A 27 7.51 16.32 -13.66
CA ARG A 27 8.32 17.29 -12.91
C ARG A 27 9.52 16.60 -12.26
N LEU A 28 9.31 15.42 -11.67
CA LEU A 28 10.38 14.62 -11.09
C LEU A 28 11.44 14.21 -12.11
N ILE A 29 11.06 13.84 -13.34
CA ILE A 29 12.02 13.50 -14.41
C ILE A 29 12.96 14.68 -14.70
N SER A 30 12.42 15.91 -14.74
CA SER A 30 13.25 17.10 -14.94
C SER A 30 14.23 17.33 -13.78
N VAL A 31 13.76 17.17 -12.54
CA VAL A 31 14.59 17.34 -11.33
C VAL A 31 15.68 16.27 -11.25
N THR A 32 15.32 15.00 -11.45
CA THR A 32 16.27 13.86 -11.43
C THR A 32 17.33 14.00 -12.50
N ARG A 33 16.96 14.42 -13.72
CA ARG A 33 17.93 14.70 -14.78
C ARG A 33 18.94 15.78 -14.37
N HIS A 34 18.47 16.90 -13.83
CA HIS A 34 19.36 17.99 -13.41
C HIS A 34 20.28 17.56 -12.27
N LYS A 35 19.77 16.86 -11.26
CA LYS A 35 20.58 16.34 -10.15
C LYS A 35 21.62 15.32 -10.64
N ALA A 36 21.22 14.38 -11.49
CA ALA A 36 22.11 13.35 -12.04
C ALA A 36 23.25 13.97 -12.84
N ILE A 37 22.98 14.96 -13.69
CA ILE A 37 24.02 15.65 -14.48
C ILE A 37 25.08 16.31 -13.57
N ASN A 38 24.66 16.89 -12.45
CA ASN A 38 25.56 17.64 -11.58
C ASN A 38 26.39 16.77 -10.63
N SER A 39 25.92 15.57 -10.31
CA SER A 39 26.49 14.72 -9.26
C SER A 39 26.92 13.33 -9.72
N GLY A 40 26.58 12.94 -10.95
CA GLY A 40 26.81 11.60 -11.49
C GLY A 40 25.76 10.57 -11.06
N TYR A 41 24.87 10.89 -10.12
CA TYR A 41 23.83 9.97 -9.67
C TYR A 41 22.57 10.70 -9.15
N THR A 42 21.49 9.99 -8.92
CA THR A 42 20.34 10.46 -8.14
C THR A 42 19.61 9.26 -7.57
N LEU A 43 19.24 9.32 -6.30
CA LEU A 43 18.39 8.33 -5.66
C LEU A 43 16.92 8.78 -5.71
N VAL A 44 16.03 7.94 -6.22
CA VAL A 44 14.59 8.12 -6.15
C VAL A 44 14.04 7.11 -5.14
N GLU A 45 13.50 7.61 -4.05
CA GLU A 45 12.92 6.79 -2.99
C GLU A 45 11.40 6.82 -3.04
N ALA A 46 10.79 5.70 -2.68
CA ALA A 46 9.36 5.61 -2.50
C ALA A 46 9.00 4.40 -1.65
N GLU A 47 7.80 4.41 -1.07
CA GLU A 47 7.23 3.23 -0.43
C GLU A 47 7.02 2.07 -1.42
N PHE A 48 6.86 0.86 -0.89
CA PHE A 48 6.50 -0.30 -1.68
C PHE A 48 5.16 -0.06 -2.41
N GLY A 49 5.08 -0.42 -3.70
CA GLY A 49 3.86 -0.23 -4.50
C GLY A 49 3.60 1.21 -4.96
N ALA A 50 4.48 2.17 -4.65
CA ALA A 50 4.39 3.55 -5.13
C ALA A 50 4.63 3.72 -6.64
N GLY A 51 5.05 2.66 -7.34
CA GLY A 51 5.22 2.67 -8.79
C GLY A 51 6.65 2.90 -9.30
N LYS A 52 7.67 2.70 -8.46
CA LYS A 52 9.10 2.85 -8.83
C LYS A 52 9.49 2.10 -10.11
N SER A 53 9.15 0.81 -10.20
CA SER A 53 9.46 0.01 -11.40
C SER A 53 8.74 0.52 -12.65
N THR A 54 7.52 1.06 -12.50
CA THR A 54 6.79 1.70 -13.60
C THR A 54 7.45 3.02 -14.00
N PHE A 55 7.88 3.82 -13.03
CA PHE A 55 8.63 5.05 -13.25
C PHE A 55 9.94 4.78 -14.00
N GLY A 56 10.72 3.77 -13.58
CA GLY A 56 11.93 3.32 -14.28
C GLY A 56 11.65 2.89 -15.72
N LEU A 57 10.56 2.15 -15.95
CA LEU A 57 10.14 1.73 -17.30
C LEU A 57 9.77 2.92 -18.19
N ILE A 58 9.06 3.91 -17.64
CA ILE A 58 8.71 5.13 -18.38
C ILE A 58 9.98 5.88 -18.75
N LEU A 59 10.91 6.03 -17.81
CA LEU A 59 12.13 6.76 -18.05
C LEU A 59 13.00 6.08 -19.10
N GLU A 60 13.20 4.76 -18.99
CA GLU A 60 13.90 3.94 -19.97
C GLU A 60 13.30 4.14 -21.37
N LYS A 61 11.98 3.98 -21.52
CA LYS A 61 11.31 4.19 -22.81
C LYS A 61 11.46 5.61 -23.35
N ARG A 62 11.50 6.62 -22.49
CA ARG A 62 11.70 8.02 -22.91
C ARG A 62 13.13 8.31 -23.31
N LEU A 63 14.11 7.73 -22.60
CA LEU A 63 15.53 7.90 -22.90
C LEU A 63 15.93 7.13 -24.15
N LEU A 64 15.35 5.96 -24.40
CA LEU A 64 15.57 5.20 -25.64
C LEU A 64 15.06 5.92 -26.90
N LEU A 65 14.15 6.89 -26.75
CA LEU A 65 13.70 7.76 -27.85
C LEU A 65 14.63 8.96 -28.07
N ASP A 66 15.53 9.23 -27.13
CA ASP A 66 16.49 10.32 -27.19
C ASP A 66 17.81 9.81 -27.77
N GLU A 67 18.08 10.09 -29.05
CA GLU A 67 19.30 9.65 -29.72
C GLU A 67 20.59 10.27 -29.13
N SER A 68 20.50 11.24 -28.21
CA SER A 68 21.67 11.85 -27.60
C SER A 68 22.19 11.08 -26.38
N VAL A 69 21.44 10.11 -25.85
CA VAL A 69 21.75 9.41 -24.60
C VAL A 69 21.57 7.91 -24.77
N ASP A 70 22.48 7.11 -24.22
CA ASP A 70 22.29 5.66 -24.11
C ASP A 70 21.62 5.35 -22.78
N CYS A 71 20.66 4.42 -22.76
CA CYS A 71 19.97 4.02 -21.54
C CYS A 71 20.08 2.52 -21.31
N GLN A 72 20.41 2.14 -20.07
CA GLN A 72 20.42 0.75 -19.64
C GLN A 72 19.69 0.62 -18.32
N ARG A 73 18.82 -0.38 -18.22
CA ARG A 73 18.12 -0.70 -16.99
C ARG A 73 18.68 -1.98 -16.39
N VAL A 74 18.92 -1.97 -15.09
CA VAL A 74 19.50 -3.08 -14.33
C VAL A 74 18.70 -3.25 -13.06
N GLN A 75 18.34 -4.49 -12.74
CA GLN A 75 17.77 -4.83 -11.44
C GLN A 75 18.90 -5.36 -10.55
N VAL A 76 19.02 -4.84 -9.33
CA VAL A 76 20.03 -5.31 -8.37
C VAL A 76 19.44 -6.30 -7.37
N HIS A 77 20.31 -7.18 -6.90
CA HIS A 77 20.06 -8.20 -5.88
C HIS A 77 21.14 -8.13 -4.79
N PRO A 78 20.96 -8.82 -3.65
CA PRO A 78 21.93 -8.77 -2.54
C PRO A 78 23.36 -9.21 -2.90
N LEU A 79 23.51 -10.05 -3.93
CA LEU A 79 24.81 -10.54 -4.42
C LEU A 79 25.36 -9.74 -5.60
N SER A 80 24.65 -8.72 -6.09
CA SER A 80 25.10 -7.89 -7.20
C SER A 80 26.37 -7.13 -6.83
N THR A 81 27.34 -7.14 -7.73
CA THR A 81 28.62 -6.44 -7.58
C THR A 81 28.74 -5.30 -8.59
N TYR A 82 29.54 -4.30 -8.25
CA TYR A 82 29.74 -3.14 -9.12
C TYR A 82 30.35 -3.56 -10.46
N ASP A 83 31.36 -4.43 -10.44
CA ASP A 83 32.03 -4.90 -11.66
C ASP A 83 31.08 -5.64 -12.61
N GLN A 84 30.16 -6.46 -12.08
CA GLN A 84 29.16 -7.15 -12.91
C GLN A 84 28.27 -6.15 -13.65
N ILE A 85 27.81 -5.09 -12.97
CA ILE A 85 26.94 -4.07 -13.56
C ILE A 85 27.74 -3.22 -14.55
N TYR A 86 28.91 -2.75 -14.14
CA TYR A 86 29.74 -1.84 -14.92
C TYR A 86 30.28 -2.48 -16.20
N ASN A 87 30.63 -3.77 -16.16
CA ASN A 87 31.14 -4.50 -17.34
C ASN A 87 30.06 -4.76 -18.40
N GLN A 88 28.78 -4.64 -18.04
CA GLN A 88 27.66 -4.72 -19.00
C GLN A 88 27.42 -3.40 -19.73
N LEU A 89 28.01 -2.30 -19.27
CA LEU A 89 27.86 -0.99 -19.91
C LEU A 89 28.68 -0.91 -21.20
N PRO A 90 28.25 -0.11 -22.20
CA PRO A 90 29.04 0.15 -23.40
C PRO A 90 30.45 0.64 -23.05
N LYS A 91 31.47 0.03 -23.69
CA LYS A 91 32.88 0.42 -23.52
C LYS A 91 33.23 1.70 -24.28
N ASP A 92 32.63 1.91 -25.45
CA ASP A 92 32.77 3.13 -26.25
C ASP A 92 31.65 4.11 -25.88
N ARG A 93 31.93 5.07 -25.00
CA ARG A 93 30.95 6.01 -24.44
C ARG A 93 30.99 7.36 -25.14
N LYS A 94 30.66 7.34 -26.43
CA LYS A 94 30.50 8.57 -27.25
C LYS A 94 29.33 9.43 -26.80
N ARG A 95 28.33 8.80 -26.17
CA ARG A 95 27.14 9.42 -25.61
C ARG A 95 27.11 9.17 -24.10
N PRO A 96 26.51 10.09 -23.32
CA PRO A 96 26.24 9.82 -21.91
C PRO A 96 25.36 8.59 -21.75
N VAL A 97 25.69 7.73 -20.78
CA VAL A 97 24.95 6.52 -20.45
C VAL A 97 24.18 6.74 -19.16
N VAL A 98 22.85 6.66 -19.20
CA VAL A 98 22.00 6.68 -18.01
C VAL A 98 21.67 5.25 -17.61
N VAL A 99 22.10 4.85 -16.42
CA VAL A 99 21.84 3.52 -15.87
C VAL A 99 20.74 3.61 -14.82
N VAL A 100 19.57 3.04 -15.13
CA VAL A 100 18.43 2.95 -14.23
C VAL A 100 18.56 1.68 -13.40
N VAL A 101 18.84 1.83 -12.11
CA VAL A 101 19.05 0.72 -11.17
C VAL A 101 17.77 0.51 -10.37
N ASP A 102 17.01 -0.53 -10.69
CA ASP A 102 15.85 -0.98 -9.92
C ASP A 102 16.27 -1.72 -8.66
N ASP A 103 15.43 -1.63 -7.63
CA ASP A 103 15.58 -2.32 -6.35
C ASP A 103 16.89 -2.01 -5.62
N ALA A 104 17.36 -0.76 -5.71
CA ALA A 104 18.60 -0.29 -5.07
C ALA A 104 18.68 -0.57 -3.55
N HIS A 105 17.54 -0.72 -2.88
CA HIS A 105 17.44 -1.12 -1.48
C HIS A 105 17.97 -2.55 -1.21
N GLU A 106 17.97 -3.44 -2.21
CA GLU A 106 18.54 -4.80 -2.11
C GLU A 106 20.08 -4.80 -2.22
N ALA A 107 20.69 -3.76 -2.78
CA ALA A 107 22.13 -3.69 -2.95
C ALA A 107 22.87 -3.64 -1.60
N SER A 108 24.11 -4.16 -1.58
CA SER A 108 25.02 -3.97 -0.44
C SER A 108 25.41 -2.50 -0.28
N THR A 109 25.73 -2.07 0.95
CA THR A 109 26.15 -0.68 1.20
C THR A 109 27.44 -0.33 0.45
N SER A 110 28.36 -1.30 0.32
CA SER A 110 29.56 -1.14 -0.49
C SER A 110 29.24 -0.90 -1.97
N LEU A 111 28.25 -1.60 -2.53
CA LEU A 111 27.82 -1.36 -3.92
C LEU A 111 27.22 0.03 -4.06
N LEU A 112 26.35 0.45 -3.13
CA LEU A 112 25.74 1.77 -3.16
C LEU A 112 26.80 2.89 -3.13
N VAL A 113 27.83 2.76 -2.30
CA VAL A 113 28.96 3.70 -2.25
C VAL A 113 29.71 3.75 -3.60
N HIS A 114 29.96 2.61 -4.25
CA HIS A 114 30.62 2.62 -5.57
C HIS A 114 29.74 3.25 -6.66
N LEU A 115 28.42 3.15 -6.54
CA LEU A 115 27.46 3.77 -7.48
C LEU A 115 27.30 5.29 -7.24
N THR A 116 27.76 5.84 -6.11
CA THR A 116 27.81 7.30 -5.89
C THR A 116 29.10 7.93 -6.41
N GLU A 117 30.13 7.13 -6.72
CA GLU A 117 31.36 7.65 -7.29
C GLU A 117 31.12 8.15 -8.73
N PRO A 118 31.45 9.42 -9.03
CA PRO A 118 31.25 9.96 -10.37
C PRO A 118 32.13 9.21 -11.38
N LYS A 119 31.52 8.81 -12.50
CA LYS A 119 32.21 8.18 -13.63
C LYS A 119 31.96 9.00 -14.89
N GLU A 120 32.98 9.09 -15.74
CA GLU A 120 32.89 9.87 -16.97
C GLU A 120 31.80 9.28 -17.89
N ASN A 121 30.88 10.15 -18.33
CA ASN A 121 29.74 9.82 -19.18
C ASN A 121 28.83 8.69 -18.66
N VAL A 122 28.78 8.45 -17.34
CA VAL A 122 27.83 7.49 -16.74
C VAL A 122 27.05 8.17 -15.62
N PHE A 123 25.73 8.06 -15.68
CA PHE A 123 24.80 8.66 -14.73
C PHE A 123 23.92 7.57 -14.10
N TRP A 124 23.98 7.46 -12.78
CA TRP A 124 23.24 6.44 -12.04
C TRP A 124 21.89 6.97 -11.53
N LEU A 125 20.79 6.39 -11.97
CA LEU A 125 19.49 6.64 -11.38
C LEU A 125 19.08 5.44 -10.53
N LEU A 126 19.17 5.58 -9.22
CA LEU A 126 18.87 4.52 -8.28
C LEU A 126 17.40 4.60 -7.86
N LEU A 127 16.65 3.51 -7.98
CA LEU A 127 15.26 3.41 -7.54
C LEU A 127 15.21 2.52 -6.29
N GLY A 128 15.00 3.14 -5.13
CA GLY A 128 15.09 2.50 -3.81
C GLY A 128 13.80 2.59 -2.99
N GLU A 129 13.68 1.75 -1.97
CA GLU A 129 12.65 1.93 -0.94
C GLU A 129 13.05 3.03 0.05
N ALA A 130 12.07 3.53 0.81
CA ALA A 130 12.32 4.50 1.88
C ALA A 130 13.40 3.96 2.85
N GLY A 131 14.33 4.83 3.23
CA GLY A 131 15.46 4.50 4.10
C GLY A 131 16.72 4.04 3.35
N THR A 132 16.70 3.96 2.02
CA THR A 132 17.91 3.70 1.21
C THR A 132 18.90 4.86 1.33
N SER A 133 18.40 6.10 1.41
CA SER A 133 19.18 7.32 1.56
C SER A 133 19.95 7.38 2.88
N GLU A 134 19.44 6.75 3.94
CA GLU A 134 20.08 6.72 5.26
C GLU A 134 21.32 5.82 5.30
N ARG A 135 21.47 4.92 4.31
CA ARG A 135 22.56 3.94 4.25
C ARG A 135 23.89 4.53 3.77
N VAL A 136 23.85 5.63 3.01
CA VAL A 136 25.03 6.29 2.45
C VAL A 136 24.86 7.80 2.55
N SER A 137 25.78 8.48 3.22
CA SER A 137 25.74 9.93 3.48
C SER A 137 25.59 10.77 2.21
N ASP A 138 26.17 10.30 1.11
CA ASP A 138 26.14 10.97 -0.19
C ASP A 138 24.70 11.16 -0.73
N PHE A 139 23.78 10.25 -0.38
CA PHE A 139 22.38 10.37 -0.77
C PHE A 139 21.62 11.49 -0.06
N TYR A 140 22.12 12.01 1.07
CA TYR A 140 21.39 12.97 1.90
C TYR A 140 20.92 14.20 1.11
N ASN A 141 21.78 14.76 0.25
CA ASN A 141 21.44 15.90 -0.59
C ASN A 141 20.98 15.50 -2.00
N ASN A 142 21.23 14.25 -2.39
CA ASN A 142 21.06 13.78 -3.76
C ASN A 142 20.01 12.66 -3.91
N HIS A 143 19.00 12.71 -3.06
CA HIS A 143 17.78 11.91 -3.20
C HIS A 143 16.58 12.79 -3.54
N VAL A 144 15.53 12.15 -4.03
CA VAL A 144 14.20 12.72 -4.28
C VAL A 144 13.13 11.68 -3.97
N MET A 145 11.98 12.13 -3.48
CA MET A 145 10.84 11.23 -3.23
C MET A 145 9.99 11.11 -4.49
N LEU A 146 9.60 9.89 -4.86
CA LEU A 146 8.61 9.64 -5.90
C LEU A 146 7.22 9.98 -5.35
N PRO A 147 6.54 11.00 -5.89
CA PRO A 147 5.23 11.37 -5.40
C PRO A 147 4.19 10.31 -5.78
N LEU A 148 3.24 10.07 -4.87
CA LEU A 148 2.06 9.26 -5.11
C LEU A 148 1.10 9.95 -6.09
N PHE A 149 0.12 9.21 -6.60
CA PHE A 149 -0.86 9.77 -7.52
C PHE A 149 -1.75 10.78 -6.79
N THR A 150 -1.99 11.93 -7.40
CA THR A 150 -3.06 12.84 -6.97
C THR A 150 -4.43 12.27 -7.36
N LYS A 151 -5.52 12.86 -6.86
CA LYS A 151 -6.89 12.50 -7.31
C LYS A 151 -7.05 12.63 -8.82
N GLN A 152 -6.48 13.70 -9.38
CA GLN A 152 -6.50 13.95 -10.82
C GLN A 152 -5.71 12.89 -11.59
N ASP A 153 -4.49 12.55 -11.12
CA ASP A 153 -3.68 11.49 -11.74
C ASP A 153 -4.40 10.14 -11.69
N CYS A 154 -5.06 9.82 -10.58
CA CYS A 154 -5.87 8.61 -10.43
C CYS A 154 -7.04 8.58 -11.42
N TYR A 155 -7.78 9.67 -11.54
CA TYR A 155 -8.89 9.76 -12.49
C TYR A 155 -8.42 9.60 -13.93
N GLU A 156 -7.36 10.31 -14.33
CA GLU A 156 -6.80 10.19 -15.67
C GLU A 156 -6.22 8.81 -15.97
N PHE A 157 -5.56 8.19 -14.99
CA PHE A 157 -5.07 6.83 -15.08
C PHE A 157 -6.22 5.86 -15.35
N LEU A 158 -7.28 5.90 -14.53
CA LEU A 158 -8.44 5.02 -14.67
C LEU A 158 -9.17 5.25 -15.99
N LEU A 159 -9.34 6.51 -16.39
CA LEU A 159 -9.95 6.89 -17.66
C LEU A 159 -9.18 6.31 -18.85
N LYS A 160 -7.83 6.40 -18.84
CA LYS A 160 -6.98 5.82 -19.88
C LYS A 160 -6.98 4.29 -19.83
N GLN A 161 -6.95 3.70 -18.64
CA GLN A 161 -6.96 2.24 -18.45
C GLN A 161 -8.25 1.59 -18.97
N LEU A 162 -9.36 2.31 -18.85
CA LEU A 162 -10.70 1.86 -19.23
C LEU A 162 -11.15 2.42 -20.59
N HIS A 163 -10.26 3.10 -21.31
CA HIS A 163 -10.55 3.62 -22.64
C HIS A 163 -10.91 2.48 -23.60
N GLY A 164 -11.97 2.66 -24.38
CA GLY A 164 -12.47 1.65 -25.31
C GLY A 164 -13.21 0.48 -24.65
N ARG A 165 -13.41 0.49 -23.32
CA ARG A 165 -14.23 -0.49 -22.61
C ARG A 165 -15.72 -0.10 -22.64
N PRO A 166 -16.64 -1.08 -22.46
CA PRO A 166 -18.07 -0.80 -22.41
C PRO A 166 -18.40 0.28 -21.38
N LYS A 167 -19.41 1.12 -21.67
CA LYS A 167 -19.81 2.23 -20.79
C LYS A 167 -20.07 1.79 -19.33
N MET A 168 -20.58 0.58 -19.12
CA MET A 168 -20.81 0.00 -17.79
C MET A 168 -19.55 -0.19 -16.93
N MET A 169 -18.37 -0.27 -17.56
CA MET A 169 -17.08 -0.35 -16.85
C MET A 169 -16.43 1.02 -16.65
N GLN A 170 -16.99 2.09 -17.22
CA GLN A 170 -16.43 3.43 -17.04
C GLN A 170 -16.71 3.92 -15.62
N LEU A 171 -15.69 4.51 -15.00
CA LEU A 171 -15.79 5.05 -13.65
C LEU A 171 -16.06 6.55 -13.72
N SER A 172 -17.05 6.99 -12.95
CA SER A 172 -17.27 8.41 -12.69
C SER A 172 -16.14 9.01 -11.85
N GLN A 173 -16.04 10.35 -11.84
CA GLN A 173 -15.08 11.06 -11.01
C GLN A 173 -15.26 10.73 -9.51
N MET A 174 -16.50 10.62 -9.03
CA MET A 174 -16.79 10.25 -7.65
C MET A 174 -16.30 8.84 -7.28
N GLN A 175 -16.45 7.88 -8.21
CA GLN A 175 -15.94 6.51 -8.02
C GLN A 175 -14.41 6.49 -8.03
N SER A 176 -13.78 7.27 -8.92
CA SER A 176 -12.33 7.45 -8.94
C SER A 176 -11.82 8.06 -7.63
N ASP A 177 -12.49 9.08 -7.10
CA ASP A 177 -12.12 9.71 -5.82
C ASP A 177 -12.24 8.71 -4.66
N THR A 178 -13.28 7.87 -4.66
CA THR A 178 -13.45 6.80 -3.67
C THR A 178 -12.30 5.80 -3.72
N ILE A 179 -11.91 5.38 -4.94
CA ILE A 179 -10.74 4.52 -5.16
C ILE A 179 -9.46 5.22 -4.67
N TRP A 180 -9.31 6.51 -4.95
CA TRP A 180 -8.14 7.28 -4.52
C TRP A 180 -8.05 7.36 -2.99
N TYR A 181 -9.14 7.67 -2.28
CA TYR A 181 -9.15 7.71 -0.82
C TYR A 181 -8.84 6.34 -0.21
N ALA A 182 -9.42 5.26 -0.76
CA ALA A 182 -9.16 3.90 -0.28
C ALA A 182 -7.72 3.43 -0.53
N SER A 183 -7.08 3.93 -1.59
CA SER A 183 -5.69 3.60 -1.95
C SER A 183 -4.66 4.57 -1.40
N LYS A 184 -5.08 5.71 -0.86
CA LYS A 184 -4.21 6.83 -0.45
C LYS A 184 -3.25 7.29 -1.56
N GLY A 185 -3.65 7.14 -2.83
CA GLY A 185 -2.84 7.50 -3.99
C GLY A 185 -1.72 6.50 -4.36
N LEU A 186 -1.59 5.37 -3.65
CA LEU A 186 -0.61 4.32 -4.00
C LEU A 186 -1.05 3.58 -5.28
N PRO A 187 -0.24 3.59 -6.37
CA PRO A 187 -0.61 2.95 -7.63
C PRO A 187 -0.97 1.47 -7.51
N LYS A 188 -0.25 0.69 -6.69
CA LYS A 188 -0.60 -0.71 -6.43
C LYS A 188 -2.05 -0.85 -5.93
N TYR A 189 -2.42 -0.06 -4.91
CA TYR A 189 -3.76 -0.12 -4.33
C TYR A 189 -4.83 0.52 -5.21
N ILE A 190 -4.51 1.55 -6.01
CA ILE A 190 -5.44 2.09 -7.00
C ILE A 190 -5.90 0.98 -7.95
N ILE A 191 -4.95 0.18 -8.44
CA ILE A 191 -5.24 -0.93 -9.37
C ILE A 191 -6.12 -1.98 -8.69
N GLU A 192 -5.77 -2.41 -7.46
CA GLU A 192 -6.54 -3.41 -6.71
C GLU A 192 -7.97 -2.94 -6.39
N GLN A 193 -8.13 -1.69 -5.96
CA GLN A 193 -9.44 -1.12 -5.62
C GLN A 193 -10.29 -0.89 -6.87
N ALA A 194 -9.68 -0.49 -7.98
CA ALA A 194 -10.37 -0.34 -9.25
C ALA A 194 -10.84 -1.70 -9.80
N GLU A 195 -10.01 -2.74 -9.69
CA GLU A 195 -10.40 -4.10 -10.07
C GLU A 195 -11.60 -4.60 -9.24
N LYS A 196 -11.53 -4.45 -7.90
CA LYS A 196 -12.66 -4.78 -7.00
C LYS A 196 -13.92 -4.00 -7.36
N SER A 197 -13.79 -2.72 -7.70
CA SER A 197 -14.92 -1.87 -8.06
C SER A 197 -15.59 -2.32 -9.36
N ILE A 198 -14.82 -2.66 -10.39
CA ILE A 198 -15.36 -3.15 -11.66
C ILE A 198 -15.98 -4.55 -11.50
N GLN A 199 -15.36 -5.44 -10.74
CA GLN A 199 -15.92 -6.77 -10.47
C GLN A 199 -17.31 -6.70 -9.81
N ARG A 200 -17.52 -5.77 -8.87
CA ARG A 200 -18.86 -5.52 -8.27
C ARG A 200 -19.86 -4.99 -9.28
N LEU A 201 -19.44 -4.08 -10.17
CA LEU A 201 -20.31 -3.54 -11.21
C LEU A 201 -20.74 -4.61 -12.24
N VAL A 202 -19.82 -5.48 -12.64
CA VAL A 202 -20.10 -6.56 -13.60
C VAL A 202 -20.98 -7.64 -12.96
N SER A 203 -20.68 -8.09 -11.75
CA SER A 203 -21.48 -9.12 -11.05
C SER A 203 -22.90 -8.66 -10.73
N GLY A 204 -23.08 -7.40 -10.31
CA GLY A 204 -24.42 -6.84 -10.08
C GLY A 204 -25.27 -6.72 -11.35
N TYR A 205 -24.64 -6.64 -12.52
CA TYR A 205 -25.35 -6.64 -13.81
C TYR A 205 -25.71 -8.07 -14.26
N GLU A 206 -24.81 -9.04 -14.10
CA GLU A 206 -25.08 -10.46 -14.39
C GLU A 206 -26.21 -11.04 -13.51
N SER A 207 -26.31 -10.61 -12.25
CA SER A 207 -27.44 -10.97 -11.39
C SER A 207 -28.76 -10.37 -11.89
N ASN A 208 -28.76 -9.13 -12.40
CA ASN A 208 -29.98 -8.49 -12.90
C ASN A 208 -30.45 -9.04 -14.25
N GLU A 209 -29.53 -9.40 -15.16
CA GLU A 209 -29.91 -10.10 -16.41
C GLU A 209 -30.46 -11.52 -16.14
N SER A 210 -29.98 -12.20 -15.10
CA SER A 210 -30.52 -13.51 -14.71
C SER A 210 -31.91 -13.42 -14.07
N PHE A 211 -32.27 -12.28 -13.46
CA PHE A 211 -33.66 -11.98 -13.08
C PHE A 211 -34.56 -11.70 -14.30
N GLU A 212 -34.04 -11.05 -15.34
CA GLU A 212 -34.83 -10.74 -16.55
C GLU A 212 -35.08 -11.98 -17.45
N LYS A 213 -34.23 -13.01 -17.33
CA LYS A 213 -34.40 -14.31 -18.01
C LYS A 213 -35.10 -15.39 -17.16
N ALA A 214 -35.53 -15.07 -15.95
CA ALA A 214 -36.30 -16.00 -15.11
C ALA A 214 -37.77 -16.05 -15.56
N ASP A 215 -38.22 -17.25 -15.89
CA ASP A 215 -39.50 -17.59 -16.52
C ASP A 215 -40.74 -17.05 -15.77
N LYS A 216 -41.83 -16.82 -16.52
CA LYS A 216 -43.06 -16.08 -16.16
C LYS A 216 -43.94 -16.70 -15.04
N GLY A 217 -43.39 -17.53 -14.15
CA GLY A 217 -44.12 -18.21 -13.07
C GLY A 217 -43.91 -17.66 -11.66
N TRP A 218 -42.81 -16.95 -11.38
CA TRP A 218 -42.46 -16.55 -10.00
C TRP A 218 -42.90 -15.12 -9.64
N TRP A 219 -43.13 -14.23 -10.61
CA TRP A 219 -43.49 -12.84 -10.31
C TRP A 219 -44.80 -12.69 -9.53
N THR A 220 -45.71 -13.67 -9.61
CA THR A 220 -46.93 -13.67 -8.81
C THR A 220 -46.65 -13.80 -7.31
N THR A 221 -45.64 -14.58 -6.89
CA THR A 221 -45.31 -14.73 -5.46
C THR A 221 -44.52 -13.53 -4.94
N ALA A 222 -43.67 -12.93 -5.77
CA ALA A 222 -42.93 -11.70 -5.42
C ALA A 222 -43.88 -10.48 -5.32
N ILE A 223 -44.83 -10.33 -6.25
CA ILE A 223 -45.86 -9.28 -6.18
C ILE A 223 -46.77 -9.49 -4.96
N LEU A 224 -47.12 -10.74 -4.64
CA LEU A 224 -47.94 -11.05 -3.47
C LEU A 224 -47.18 -10.78 -2.16
N ALA A 225 -45.87 -11.04 -2.09
CA ALA A 225 -45.04 -10.72 -0.93
C ALA A 225 -44.86 -9.20 -0.73
N VAL A 226 -44.68 -8.44 -1.82
CA VAL A 226 -44.62 -6.97 -1.75
C VAL A 226 -45.98 -6.37 -1.41
N ALA A 227 -47.08 -6.93 -1.92
CA ALA A 227 -48.43 -6.50 -1.57
C ALA A 227 -48.79 -6.82 -0.11
N VAL A 228 -48.38 -7.98 0.41
CA VAL A 228 -48.55 -8.34 1.83
C VAL A 228 -47.69 -7.44 2.72
N LEU A 229 -46.44 -7.15 2.33
CA LEU A 229 -45.59 -6.22 3.07
C LEU A 229 -46.15 -4.79 3.04
N ALA A 230 -46.64 -4.33 1.89
CA ALA A 230 -47.30 -3.03 1.76
C ALA A 230 -48.63 -2.95 2.52
N PHE A 231 -49.39 -4.04 2.60
CA PHE A 231 -50.63 -4.13 3.38
C PHE A 231 -50.35 -4.15 4.89
N VAL A 232 -49.29 -4.85 5.33
CA VAL A 232 -48.84 -4.82 6.72
C VAL A 232 -48.35 -3.41 7.08
N ILE A 233 -47.56 -2.75 6.22
CA ILE A 233 -47.15 -1.36 6.43
C ILE A 233 -48.36 -0.41 6.44
N ALA A 234 -49.35 -0.63 5.58
CA ALA A 234 -50.58 0.17 5.56
C ALA A 234 -51.42 0.00 6.84
N LEU A 235 -51.45 -1.19 7.45
CA LEU A 235 -52.10 -1.42 8.75
C LEU A 235 -51.36 -0.79 9.93
N PHE A 236 -50.05 -0.53 9.81
CA PHE A 236 -49.26 0.16 10.84
C PHE A 236 -49.14 1.69 10.62
N VAL A 237 -49.52 2.21 9.45
CA VAL A 237 -49.37 3.64 9.10
C VAL A 237 -50.71 4.41 9.14
N THR A 238 -51.85 3.76 9.33
CA THR A 238 -53.13 4.44 9.65
C THR A 238 -53.26 4.74 11.14
N ASP A 239 -52.35 5.53 11.70
CA ASP A 239 -52.60 6.34 12.89
C ASP A 239 -51.57 7.48 12.96
N SER A 240 -51.64 8.41 12.03
CA SER A 240 -50.97 9.72 12.13
C SER A 240 -51.63 10.67 11.13
N GLU A 241 -52.33 11.65 11.68
CA GLU A 241 -53.09 12.66 10.95
C GLU A 241 -52.22 13.55 10.04
N GLU A 242 -52.91 14.07 9.03
CA GLU A 242 -52.55 14.96 7.94
C GLU A 242 -51.53 16.09 8.21
N SER A 243 -50.67 16.35 7.22
CA SER A 243 -50.61 17.68 6.60
C SER A 243 -50.09 17.62 5.15
N LYS A 244 -50.73 18.42 4.28
CA LYS A 244 -50.66 18.44 2.81
C LYS A 244 -49.51 19.30 2.23
N PRO A 245 -49.24 19.23 0.90
CA PRO A 245 -47.92 19.47 0.30
C PRO A 245 -47.76 20.84 -0.37
N THR A 246 -46.50 21.28 -0.57
CA THR A 246 -46.15 22.39 -1.46
C THR A 246 -45.38 21.90 -2.68
N ASN A 247 -45.84 22.39 -3.83
CA ASN A 247 -45.51 22.04 -5.20
C ASN A 247 -44.16 22.63 -5.66
N LEU A 248 -43.48 21.95 -6.58
CA LEU A 248 -42.29 22.41 -7.30
C LEU A 248 -42.69 23.42 -8.41
N GLN A 249 -41.81 24.38 -8.72
CA GLN A 249 -41.17 24.55 -10.04
C GLN A 249 -40.74 26.00 -10.36
N ASN A 250 -39.64 26.07 -11.12
CA ASN A 250 -39.21 27.11 -12.06
C ASN A 250 -38.32 28.24 -11.52
N GLN A 251 -37.31 28.75 -12.24
CA GLN A 251 -36.44 28.29 -13.33
C GLN A 251 -35.51 29.51 -13.58
N ASN A 252 -34.22 29.25 -13.77
CA ASN A 252 -33.32 29.90 -14.75
C ASN A 252 -32.81 31.37 -14.62
N LEU A 253 -31.49 31.42 -14.79
CA LEU A 253 -30.65 32.26 -15.69
C LEU A 253 -30.03 33.60 -15.24
N GLN A 254 -28.68 33.60 -15.36
CA GLN A 254 -27.79 34.65 -15.91
C GLN A 254 -27.53 35.93 -15.09
N VAL A 255 -26.29 36.26 -14.65
CA VAL A 255 -25.01 36.60 -15.33
C VAL A 255 -24.77 38.13 -15.31
N ILE A 256 -23.50 38.49 -15.04
CA ILE A 256 -22.80 39.79 -15.16
C ILE A 256 -22.69 40.68 -13.89
N GLU A 257 -21.42 40.76 -13.44
CA GLU A 257 -20.66 41.86 -12.83
C GLU A 257 -21.21 43.28 -12.99
N GLU A 258 -21.11 44.08 -11.92
CA GLU A 258 -20.25 45.28 -11.89
C GLU A 258 -20.10 45.82 -10.45
N THR A 259 -18.84 45.97 -10.07
CA THR A 259 -18.21 46.83 -9.03
C THR A 259 -18.78 48.29 -9.00
N PRO A 260 -18.50 49.16 -8.00
CA PRO A 260 -17.18 49.33 -7.39
C PRO A 260 -17.07 49.63 -5.89
N ASP A 261 -15.84 49.38 -5.48
CA ASP A 261 -15.12 49.71 -4.26
C ASP A 261 -14.85 51.23 -4.15
N GLU A 262 -14.46 51.65 -2.94
CA GLU A 262 -13.68 52.84 -2.53
C GLU A 262 -14.24 53.41 -1.21
N THR A 263 -13.48 53.83 -0.20
CA THR A 263 -12.06 53.78 0.21
C THR A 263 -12.02 54.42 1.62
N SER A 264 -10.95 54.17 2.40
CA SER A 264 -10.24 55.10 3.31
C SER A 264 -9.55 54.27 4.41
N GLU A 265 -8.25 53.97 4.29
CA GLU A 265 -7.09 54.73 4.81
C GLU A 265 -7.09 54.88 6.34
N LEU A 266 -6.25 54.15 7.10
CA LEU A 266 -4.80 54.28 7.36
C LEU A 266 -4.53 54.88 8.74
N GLU A 267 -3.34 54.57 9.28
CA GLU A 267 -2.69 55.03 10.52
C GLU A 267 -3.00 54.24 11.81
N LYS A 268 -2.07 53.93 12.73
CA LYS A 268 -0.60 53.85 12.81
C LYS A 268 -0.27 53.33 14.23
N ASP A 269 0.96 52.83 14.36
CA ASP A 269 1.83 52.82 15.55
C ASP A 269 1.69 51.77 16.68
N ALA A 270 2.73 50.94 16.71
CA ALA A 270 3.77 50.88 17.75
C ALA A 270 3.45 50.36 19.17
N ASN A 271 3.97 49.14 19.39
CA ASN A 271 5.06 48.82 20.33
C ASN A 271 4.74 48.52 21.80
N GLN A 272 5.59 47.63 22.34
CA GLN A 272 5.93 47.31 23.73
C GLN A 272 5.24 46.12 24.43
N THR A 273 5.97 44.99 24.38
CA THR A 273 6.75 44.41 25.50
C THR A 273 6.18 44.43 26.91
N ILE A 274 6.23 43.27 27.57
CA ILE A 274 6.78 42.92 28.91
C ILE A 274 6.08 41.60 29.33
N SER A 275 6.77 40.44 29.40
CA SER A 275 7.54 39.93 30.56
C SER A 275 6.68 39.94 31.85
N ASP A 276 6.62 38.99 32.76
CA ASP A 276 7.56 38.01 33.27
C ASP A 276 6.84 37.16 34.34
N SER A 277 7.54 36.11 34.76
CA SER A 277 7.51 35.47 36.09
C SER A 277 6.53 34.31 36.28
N ASN A 278 6.99 33.05 36.31
CA ASN A 278 7.71 32.38 37.40
C ASN A 278 7.10 32.62 38.79
N LYS A 279 6.68 31.56 39.50
CA LYS A 279 7.49 30.99 40.59
C LYS A 279 6.87 29.72 41.20
N SER A 280 7.82 28.90 41.60
CA SER A 280 7.92 27.56 42.16
C SER A 280 7.53 27.40 43.64
N GLU A 281 7.49 26.11 44.07
CA GLU A 281 7.87 25.56 45.39
C GLU A 281 6.91 25.81 46.58
N GLN A 282 6.67 24.94 47.58
CA GLN A 282 7.16 23.63 48.05
C GLN A 282 6.19 23.18 49.19
N LEU A 283 5.82 21.89 49.34
CA LEU A 283 6.23 20.92 50.39
C LEU A 283 6.15 21.48 51.86
N GLN A 284 5.47 20.90 52.89
CA GLN A 284 5.53 19.54 53.48
C GLN A 284 4.50 19.28 54.63
N LEU A 285 4.07 18.01 54.76
CA LEU A 285 3.88 17.08 55.93
C LEU A 285 3.25 17.56 57.28
N GLU A 286 2.54 16.79 58.13
CA GLU A 286 2.50 15.34 58.48
C GLU A 286 1.28 15.01 59.41
N SER A 287 0.83 13.73 59.45
CA SER A 287 0.38 12.91 60.62
C SER A 287 -0.66 11.85 60.16
N GLU A 288 -0.31 10.60 59.81
CA GLU A 288 0.00 9.39 60.63
C GLU A 288 -1.28 8.81 61.32
N ALA A 289 -1.70 7.53 61.24
CA ALA A 289 -1.02 6.25 61.05
C ALA A 289 -1.98 5.10 60.60
N ALA A 290 -1.37 3.96 60.19
CA ALA A 290 -1.80 2.55 60.33
C ALA A 290 -2.06 1.74 59.04
N ASP A 291 -1.04 1.00 58.60
CA ASP A 291 -1.10 -0.30 57.90
C ASP A 291 -1.31 -1.43 58.95
N PRO A 292 -1.84 -2.65 58.65
CA PRO A 292 -1.50 -3.44 57.46
C PRO A 292 -2.60 -4.31 56.82
N ILE A 293 -2.28 -4.71 55.59
CA ILE A 293 -2.78 -5.82 54.77
C ILE A 293 -2.95 -7.13 55.57
N ALA A 294 -4.19 -7.60 55.77
CA ALA A 294 -4.58 -9.02 55.93
C ALA A 294 -6.08 -9.18 56.21
N LYS A 295 -6.94 -9.05 55.19
CA LYS A 295 -8.30 -9.63 55.09
C LYS A 295 -9.06 -8.95 53.94
N ILE A 296 -8.87 -9.41 52.71
CA ILE A 296 -9.91 -9.63 51.69
C ILE A 296 -9.23 -10.55 50.67
N ALA A 297 -9.01 -11.79 51.11
CA ALA A 297 -8.70 -12.92 50.25
C ALA A 297 -9.62 -14.03 50.75
N LEU A 298 -10.89 -13.97 50.34
CA LEU A 298 -11.83 -15.09 50.28
C LEU A 298 -13.19 -14.53 49.88
N SER A 299 -13.60 -14.83 48.64
CA SER A 299 -14.98 -14.99 48.12
C SER A 299 -15.18 -14.32 46.74
N GLU A 300 -14.55 -14.90 45.72
CA GLU A 300 -14.92 -14.76 44.30
C GLU A 300 -15.69 -16.04 43.92
N PRO A 301 -16.86 -15.96 43.28
CA PRO A 301 -17.69 -17.13 42.97
C PRO A 301 -17.07 -18.03 41.90
N GLU A 302 -17.10 -19.35 42.14
CA GLU A 302 -16.56 -20.37 41.23
C GLU A 302 -17.25 -20.35 39.86
N PRO A 303 -16.51 -20.26 38.74
CA PRO A 303 -17.07 -20.49 37.43
C PRO A 303 -17.32 -21.99 37.22
N VAL A 304 -18.54 -22.29 36.80
CA VAL A 304 -19.02 -23.59 36.31
C VAL A 304 -17.99 -24.21 35.34
N PRO A 305 -17.65 -25.51 35.45
CA PRO A 305 -16.69 -26.16 34.57
C PRO A 305 -17.13 -26.09 33.11
N THR A 306 -16.61 -25.11 32.38
CA THR A 306 -16.61 -25.12 30.92
C THR A 306 -15.43 -25.98 30.53
N GLU A 307 -15.75 -27.16 29.99
CA GLU A 307 -14.80 -28.10 29.41
C GLU A 307 -13.78 -27.33 28.56
N LEU A 308 -12.53 -27.36 29.00
CA LEU A 308 -11.40 -26.74 28.32
C LEU A 308 -11.23 -27.45 26.97
N VAL A 309 -11.89 -26.94 25.93
CA VAL A 309 -11.46 -27.20 24.57
C VAL A 309 -10.11 -26.53 24.44
N VAL A 310 -9.05 -27.31 24.63
CA VAL A 310 -7.70 -26.96 24.21
C VAL A 310 -7.81 -26.74 22.71
N VAL A 311 -7.98 -25.49 22.28
CA VAL A 311 -7.90 -25.13 20.87
C VAL A 311 -6.44 -25.40 20.50
N ALA A 312 -6.19 -26.58 19.93
CA ALA A 312 -4.89 -26.94 19.42
C ALA A 312 -4.44 -25.85 18.46
N LYS A 313 -3.17 -25.42 18.59
CA LYS A 313 -2.55 -24.51 17.65
C LYS A 313 -2.75 -25.08 16.24
N PRO A 314 -3.31 -24.30 15.29
CA PRO A 314 -3.57 -24.81 13.94
C PRO A 314 -2.28 -25.34 13.32
N GLU A 315 -2.36 -26.38 12.49
CA GLU A 315 -1.20 -26.78 11.69
C GLU A 315 -0.79 -25.64 10.74
N PHE A 316 0.47 -25.64 10.30
CA PHE A 316 1.00 -24.58 9.45
C PHE A 316 0.12 -24.34 8.22
N GLU A 317 -0.33 -25.40 7.55
CA GLU A 317 -1.16 -25.33 6.34
C GLU A 317 -2.50 -24.63 6.62
N GLN A 318 -3.15 -24.95 7.73
CA GLN A 318 -4.43 -24.35 8.11
C GLN A 318 -4.26 -22.87 8.49
N TRP A 319 -3.23 -22.58 9.28
CA TRP A 319 -2.89 -21.20 9.62
C TRP A 319 -2.57 -20.40 8.36
N PHE A 320 -1.73 -20.93 7.48
CA PHE A 320 -1.26 -20.28 6.25
C PHE A 320 -2.39 -20.00 5.26
N GLU A 321 -3.31 -20.94 5.05
CA GLU A 321 -4.46 -20.74 4.15
C GLU A 321 -5.48 -19.74 4.70
N SER A 322 -5.51 -19.51 6.02
CA SER A 322 -6.35 -18.46 6.62
C SER A 322 -5.76 -17.05 6.50
N GLN A 323 -4.48 -16.90 6.09
CA GLN A 323 -3.84 -15.61 5.97
C GLN A 323 -4.08 -14.96 4.61
N SER A 324 -4.22 -13.63 4.60
CA SER A 324 -4.22 -12.86 3.35
C SER A 324 -2.86 -12.96 2.66
N ARG A 325 -2.86 -13.18 1.34
CA ARG A 325 -1.63 -13.22 0.52
C ARG A 325 -0.91 -11.85 0.45
N ASP A 326 -1.60 -10.78 0.85
CA ASP A 326 -1.07 -9.41 0.94
C ASP A 326 -0.42 -9.09 2.29
N HIS A 327 -0.52 -9.97 3.28
CA HIS A 327 0.14 -9.80 4.57
C HIS A 327 1.63 -10.16 4.51
N TYR A 328 2.31 -9.86 5.60
CA TYR A 328 3.71 -10.16 5.83
C TYR A 328 3.86 -11.09 7.02
N SER A 329 4.82 -12.01 6.97
CA SER A 329 5.28 -12.77 8.12
C SER A 329 6.77 -12.53 8.31
N VAL A 330 7.30 -12.74 9.51
CA VAL A 330 8.73 -12.59 9.79
C VAL A 330 9.36 -13.97 9.79
N GLN A 331 10.30 -14.21 8.87
CA GLN A 331 11.15 -15.40 8.90
C GLN A 331 12.24 -15.22 9.94
N LEU A 332 12.22 -16.06 10.97
CA LEU A 332 13.16 -16.03 12.08
C LEU A 332 14.36 -16.96 11.87
N TYR A 333 14.20 -18.03 11.08
CA TYR A 333 15.23 -19.05 10.91
C TYR A 333 15.04 -19.88 9.62
N SER A 334 16.12 -20.48 9.13
CA SER A 334 16.15 -21.40 8.00
C SER A 334 17.30 -22.40 8.14
N ASN A 335 17.02 -23.71 8.00
CA ASN A 335 18.02 -24.78 8.05
C ASN A 335 17.65 -25.92 7.10
N THR A 336 18.61 -26.75 6.67
CA THR A 336 18.34 -27.96 5.87
C THR A 336 17.81 -29.13 6.72
N LYS A 337 17.94 -29.06 8.05
CA LYS A 337 17.41 -30.07 8.99
C LYS A 337 16.13 -29.58 9.67
N GLN A 338 15.05 -30.38 9.55
CA GLN A 338 13.77 -30.10 10.19
C GLN A 338 13.89 -29.94 11.71
N LEU A 339 14.56 -30.90 12.35
CA LEU A 339 14.72 -30.94 13.80
C LEU A 339 15.38 -29.66 14.35
N ALA A 340 16.31 -29.05 13.61
CA ALA A 340 16.93 -27.78 14.02
C ALA A 340 15.95 -26.58 13.93
N ALA A 341 15.04 -26.59 12.95
CA ALA A 341 14.00 -25.57 12.84
C ALA A 341 12.94 -25.73 13.93
N ASP A 342 12.54 -26.97 14.24
CA ASP A 342 11.59 -27.28 15.32
C ASP A 342 12.16 -26.92 16.70
N GLU A 343 13.41 -27.29 16.98
CA GLU A 343 14.10 -26.90 18.23
C GLU A 343 14.21 -25.37 18.35
N PHE A 344 14.53 -24.68 17.25
CA PHE A 344 14.58 -23.23 17.25
C PHE A 344 13.21 -22.62 17.53
N GLN A 345 12.15 -23.10 16.87
CA GLN A 345 10.77 -22.64 17.06
C GLN A 345 10.29 -22.84 18.50
N HIS A 346 10.54 -24.01 19.10
CA HIS A 346 10.21 -24.26 20.51
C HIS A 346 11.02 -23.39 21.48
N SER A 347 12.25 -23.00 21.13
CA SER A 347 13.09 -22.14 21.98
C SER A 347 12.59 -20.68 22.07
N LEU A 348 11.65 -20.28 21.21
CA LEU A 348 11.18 -18.89 21.09
C LEU A 348 9.99 -18.54 21.98
N ASP A 349 9.19 -19.54 22.38
CA ASP A 349 7.90 -19.35 23.09
C ASP A 349 6.97 -18.32 22.42
N LEU A 350 6.94 -18.29 21.08
CA LEU A 350 6.09 -17.40 20.30
C LEU A 350 4.82 -18.13 19.84
N ALA A 351 3.66 -17.67 20.31
CA ALA A 351 2.36 -18.29 20.04
C ALA A 351 2.10 -18.50 18.53
N ASP A 352 2.37 -17.50 17.70
CA ASP A 352 2.13 -17.52 16.25
C ASP A 352 3.38 -17.85 15.43
N SER A 353 4.22 -18.76 15.92
CA SER A 353 5.38 -19.27 15.17
C SER A 353 5.11 -20.59 14.46
N TYR A 354 5.52 -20.76 13.22
CA TYR A 354 5.27 -22.00 12.46
C TYR A 354 6.50 -22.45 11.69
N VAL A 355 6.71 -23.76 11.62
CA VAL A 355 7.74 -24.36 10.77
C VAL A 355 7.11 -24.83 9.47
N TYR A 356 7.73 -24.50 8.34
CA TYR A 356 7.30 -25.02 7.04
C TYR A 356 8.49 -25.50 6.21
N LYS A 357 8.20 -26.45 5.31
CA LYS A 357 9.14 -26.97 4.33
C LYS A 357 9.05 -26.13 3.05
N ALA A 358 10.18 -25.64 2.58
CA ALA A 358 10.33 -24.93 1.31
C ALA A 358 11.33 -25.67 0.43
N THR A 359 11.02 -25.80 -0.86
CA THR A 359 11.96 -26.28 -1.87
C THR A 359 12.50 -25.07 -2.63
N VAL A 360 13.81 -24.85 -2.60
CA VAL A 360 14.45 -23.76 -3.36
C VAL A 360 15.64 -24.32 -4.11
N ASN A 361 15.62 -24.26 -5.44
CA ASN A 361 16.68 -24.78 -6.32
C ASN A 361 17.07 -26.25 -6.01
N ASP A 362 16.07 -27.14 -5.91
CA ASP A 362 16.23 -28.56 -5.55
C ASP A 362 16.80 -28.83 -4.14
N GLU A 363 16.99 -27.80 -3.31
CA GLU A 363 17.42 -27.93 -1.92
C GLU A 363 16.24 -27.73 -0.95
N VAL A 364 15.98 -28.73 -0.12
CA VAL A 364 14.94 -28.67 0.92
C VAL A 364 15.43 -27.84 2.11
N ARG A 365 14.64 -26.85 2.51
CA ARG A 365 14.87 -26.04 3.71
C ARG A 365 13.64 -25.98 4.59
N TYR A 366 13.87 -25.98 5.90
CA TYR A 366 12.89 -25.84 6.95
C TYR A 366 13.04 -24.46 7.57
N ARG A 367 11.96 -23.70 7.58
CA ARG A 367 11.96 -22.29 7.94
C ARG A 367 10.96 -22.01 9.04
N VAL A 368 11.32 -21.09 9.92
CA VAL A 368 10.48 -20.66 11.04
C VAL A 368 9.90 -19.29 10.72
N LEU A 369 8.59 -19.20 10.60
CA LEU A 369 7.82 -17.98 10.42
C LEU A 369 7.21 -17.52 11.74
N TRP A 370 6.95 -16.22 11.86
CA TRP A 370 6.29 -15.64 13.02
C TRP A 370 5.35 -14.52 12.63
N GLY A 371 4.11 -14.63 13.10
CA GLY A 371 3.06 -13.63 12.98
C GLY A 371 2.53 -13.46 11.56
N SER A 372 1.44 -12.70 11.48
CA SER A 372 0.81 -12.25 10.24
C SER A 372 0.48 -10.77 10.41
N TYR A 373 1.15 -9.93 9.63
CA TYR A 373 1.13 -8.49 9.77
C TYR A 373 0.52 -7.87 8.51
N ALA A 374 -0.41 -6.95 8.69
CA ALA A 374 -1.11 -6.33 7.58
C ALA A 374 -0.17 -5.48 6.71
N THR A 375 0.89 -4.93 7.31
CA THR A 375 1.87 -4.07 6.64
C THR A 375 3.31 -4.45 7.00
N ARG A 376 4.26 -4.06 6.15
CA ARG A 376 5.69 -4.23 6.44
C ARG A 376 6.13 -3.43 7.68
N ALA A 377 5.61 -2.23 7.87
CA ALA A 377 5.92 -1.40 9.04
C ALA A 377 5.50 -2.08 10.35
N GLU A 378 4.35 -2.76 10.35
CA GLU A 378 3.90 -3.56 11.49
C GLU A 378 4.83 -4.76 11.75
N ALA A 379 5.30 -5.43 10.69
CA ALA A 379 6.30 -6.48 10.81
C ALA A 379 7.68 -5.97 11.29
N GLU A 380 8.10 -4.77 10.88
CA GLU A 380 9.32 -4.09 11.37
C GLU A 380 9.21 -3.77 12.86
N GLN A 381 8.06 -3.24 13.28
CA GLN A 381 7.77 -2.99 14.68
C GLN A 381 7.78 -4.30 15.49
N ALA A 382 7.20 -5.37 14.96
CA ALA A 382 7.26 -6.68 15.59
C ALA A 382 8.70 -7.20 15.71
N ILE A 383 9.54 -7.03 14.67
CA ILE A 383 10.96 -7.36 14.73
C ILE A 383 11.65 -6.57 15.85
N SER A 384 11.38 -5.27 16.00
CA SER A 384 12.00 -4.44 17.04
C SER A 384 11.70 -4.91 18.47
N SER A 385 10.60 -5.66 18.66
CA SER A 385 10.21 -6.24 19.95
C SER A 385 10.89 -7.58 20.26
N LEU A 386 11.60 -8.18 19.30
CA LEU A 386 12.24 -9.48 19.47
C LEU A 386 13.46 -9.41 20.42
N PRO A 387 13.73 -10.47 21.19
CA PRO A 387 14.95 -10.57 21.98
C PRO A 387 16.22 -10.43 21.12
N LYS A 388 17.28 -9.82 21.66
CA LYS A 388 18.57 -9.61 20.95
C LYS A 388 19.13 -10.87 20.29
N ARG A 389 18.96 -12.04 20.92
CA ARG A 389 19.39 -13.33 20.37
C ARG A 389 18.76 -13.62 18.99
N ILE A 390 17.52 -13.18 18.78
CA ILE A 390 16.75 -13.40 17.55
C ILE A 390 17.03 -12.29 16.54
N LEU A 391 17.17 -11.04 16.99
CA LEU A 391 17.64 -9.94 16.14
C LEU A 391 19.00 -10.25 15.49
N ASN A 392 19.89 -10.92 16.21
CA ASN A 392 21.19 -11.37 15.68
C ASN A 392 21.08 -12.43 14.57
N GLN A 393 19.94 -13.11 14.43
CA GLN A 393 19.66 -14.02 13.30
C GLN A 393 19.19 -13.28 12.04
N GLN A 394 19.12 -11.94 12.09
CA GLN A 394 18.62 -11.07 11.02
C GLN A 394 17.23 -11.52 10.53
N PRO A 395 16.19 -11.38 11.37
CA PRO A 395 14.82 -11.69 11.00
C PRO A 395 14.43 -10.99 9.70
N TRP A 396 13.86 -11.74 8.78
CA TRP A 396 13.57 -11.25 7.44
C TRP A 396 12.07 -11.21 7.18
N ILE A 397 11.55 -10.04 6.83
CA ILE A 397 10.12 -9.87 6.50
C ILE A 397 9.84 -10.49 5.13
N ARG A 398 8.80 -11.32 5.07
CA ARG A 398 8.39 -12.08 3.88
C ARG A 398 6.92 -11.85 3.58
N PRO A 399 6.54 -11.50 2.34
CA PRO A 399 5.13 -11.47 1.98
C PRO A 399 4.58 -12.90 1.85
N PHE A 400 3.34 -13.12 2.28
CA PHE A 400 2.68 -14.43 2.18
C PHE A 400 2.57 -14.94 0.73
N SER A 401 2.46 -14.04 -0.25
CA SER A 401 2.53 -14.38 -1.67
C SER A 401 3.87 -15.01 -2.10
N ALA A 402 5.01 -14.56 -1.54
CA ALA A 402 6.31 -15.18 -1.83
C ALA A 402 6.44 -16.55 -1.16
N ILE A 403 5.94 -16.69 0.07
CA ILE A 403 5.91 -17.97 0.80
C ILE A 403 5.05 -19.00 0.02
N ALA A 404 3.93 -18.57 -0.56
CA ALA A 404 3.04 -19.42 -1.37
C ALA A 404 3.74 -20.01 -2.60
N ASN A 405 4.61 -19.22 -3.25
CA ASN A 405 5.36 -19.67 -4.41
C ASN A 405 6.44 -20.70 -4.05
N GLU A 406 6.97 -20.66 -2.82
CA GLU A 406 8.00 -21.62 -2.36
C GLU A 406 7.42 -22.97 -1.92
N ILE A 407 6.15 -22.99 -1.51
CA ILE A 407 5.45 -24.21 -1.07
C ILE A 407 4.82 -24.93 -2.28
N SER A 408 4.52 -24.19 -3.36
CA SER A 408 3.92 -24.75 -4.58
C SER A 408 4.94 -25.31 -5.59
N GLN A 409 6.24 -25.23 -5.29
CA GLN A 409 7.35 -25.84 -6.05
C GLN A 409 7.80 -27.14 -5.39
#